data_AF-A0A0K8RDG9-F1
#
_entry.id   AF-A0A0K8RDG9-F1
#
_cell.length_a   1.000
_cell.length_b   1.000
_cell.length_c   1.000
_cell.angle_alpha   90.00
_cell.angle_beta   90.00
_cell.angle_gamma   90.00
#
_symmetry.space_group_name_H-M   'P 1'
#
loop_
_entity.id
_entity.type
_entity.pdbx_description
1 polymer ?
#
loop_
_entity_poly.entity_id
_entity_poly.type
_entity_poly.pdbx_seq_one_letter_code
_entity_poly.pdbx_strand_id
1 'polypeptide(L)'
;MSGGIGGLDSEILGRRSIHEATYEDTEPTIVGDDRGDRSGRCPGIGLDGEDSVDDAHQADPVDFEPCHPDETKSLYPVRELRELKKRSLEPSRRDSRSPSGRKKIEAAKQQPSAARPPNPLENWPLYVLIILVCLAALYLQNFLRGGGGTSSPTLSPGDRRMVTLREHLRSLRDTFGDQPEHNWQIIRSSVVDMLNGTDVYSGPAVILLLASEKNERFAKCLAEQVATALSFTFEDDGRYGTIAPDDLEISEDVATHVIENRCRETVEKHRWHVVLASHLEKWKPDAAMMLHPLCDQENALYKNATYVLTVFAKHEAVAGKRERKEYDKLAEDALNRAWGAMDTNQRHAIISRVTGNVVLVRDDSASCIARS
;
A
#
# COMPACT_ATOMS: atom_id res chain seq x y z
N MET A 1 22.91 50.76 -54.63
CA MET A 1 24.24 50.88 -55.30
C MET A 1 25.23 50.08 -54.47
N SER A 2 25.84 49.08 -55.11
CA SER A 2 27.07 48.31 -54.78
C SER A 2 27.28 47.78 -53.35
N GLY A 3 27.62 46.51 -53.10
CA GLY A 3 27.97 45.37 -53.94
C GLY A 3 28.90 44.41 -53.19
N GLY A 4 28.98 43.17 -53.68
CA GLY A 4 30.04 42.15 -53.44
C GLY A 4 30.00 41.41 -52.09
N ILE A 5 29.69 40.11 -51.98
CA ILE A 5 30.26 38.87 -52.58
C ILE A 5 31.65 38.52 -52.05
N GLY A 6 31.74 37.32 -51.45
CA GLY A 6 32.98 36.62 -51.15
C GLY A 6 32.71 35.25 -50.50
N GLY A 7 32.21 34.30 -51.29
CA GLY A 7 32.31 32.87 -50.96
C GLY A 7 33.61 32.29 -51.52
N LEU A 8 34.07 31.17 -50.96
CA LEU A 8 34.91 30.18 -51.65
C LEU A 8 34.88 28.84 -50.90
N ASP A 9 34.45 27.83 -51.65
CA ASP A 9 34.41 26.40 -51.38
C ASP A 9 35.79 25.73 -51.50
N SER A 10 35.93 24.54 -50.88
CA SER A 10 36.65 23.32 -51.33
C SER A 10 36.78 22.41 -50.10
N GLU A 11 36.08 21.28 -49.95
CA GLU A 11 36.00 20.05 -50.76
C GLU A 11 37.31 19.24 -50.82
N ILE A 12 37.14 17.90 -50.69
CA ILE A 12 38.06 16.76 -50.95
C ILE A 12 38.81 16.23 -49.71
N LEU A 13 38.99 14.92 -49.42
CA LEU A 13 38.44 13.59 -49.74
C LEU A 13 39.48 12.56 -49.19
N GLY A 14 39.06 11.38 -48.72
CA GLY A 14 39.97 10.21 -48.49
C GLY A 14 39.84 9.60 -47.09
N ARG A 15 39.20 8.45 -46.82
CA ARG A 15 39.13 7.09 -47.42
C ARG A 15 40.23 6.13 -46.91
N ARG A 16 39.77 4.95 -46.43
CA ARG A 16 40.46 3.67 -46.04
C ARG A 16 40.98 3.62 -44.58
N SER A 17 40.95 2.50 -43.84
CA SER A 17 40.81 1.06 -44.17
C SER A 17 40.30 0.33 -42.89
N ILE A 18 39.17 -0.39 -42.93
CA ILE A 18 39.06 -1.86 -42.92
C ILE A 18 40.36 -2.60 -42.56
N HIS A 19 40.37 -3.27 -41.40
CA HIS A 19 41.24 -4.41 -41.12
C HIS A 19 40.40 -5.60 -40.67
N GLU A 20 40.58 -6.66 -41.44
CA GLU A 20 40.10 -8.02 -41.35
C GLU A 20 41.01 -8.80 -40.39
N ALA A 21 40.43 -9.63 -39.52
CA ALA A 21 41.15 -10.66 -38.78
C ALA A 21 40.24 -11.88 -38.61
N THR A 22 40.47 -12.84 -39.50
CA THR A 22 39.99 -14.21 -39.49
C THR A 22 40.93 -15.03 -38.60
N TYR A 23 40.40 -15.90 -37.73
CA TYR A 23 41.19 -17.01 -37.17
C TYR A 23 40.30 -18.25 -36.97
N GLU A 24 40.87 -19.39 -37.35
CA GLU A 24 40.26 -20.70 -37.57
C GLU A 24 39.96 -21.51 -36.29
N ASP A 25 39.07 -22.48 -36.49
CA ASP A 25 38.72 -23.65 -35.68
C ASP A 25 39.91 -24.39 -35.04
N THR A 26 39.70 -24.90 -33.82
CA THR A 26 39.90 -26.34 -33.52
C THR A 26 39.23 -26.75 -32.21
N GLU A 27 38.31 -27.72 -32.30
CA GLU A 27 37.91 -28.61 -31.19
C GLU A 27 39.10 -29.48 -30.73
N PRO A 28 39.00 -30.12 -29.55
CA PRO A 28 38.86 -31.57 -29.60
C PRO A 28 37.83 -32.17 -28.62
N THR A 29 37.18 -33.22 -29.09
CA THR A 29 36.35 -34.19 -28.36
C THR A 29 37.20 -35.32 -27.76
N ILE A 30 36.99 -35.70 -26.49
CA ILE A 30 37.14 -37.06 -25.89
C ILE A 30 36.22 -37.07 -24.63
N VAL A 31 35.04 -37.73 -24.57
CA VAL A 31 34.69 -39.17 -24.37
C VAL A 31 34.99 -39.75 -22.97
N GLY A 32 33.92 -40.29 -22.32
CA GLY A 32 33.93 -41.19 -21.15
C GLY A 32 33.02 -40.69 -20.01
N ASP A 33 31.72 -41.01 -19.94
CA ASP A 33 31.10 -42.28 -19.47
C ASP A 33 31.47 -42.62 -18.01
N ASP A 34 30.53 -42.49 -17.05
CA ASP A 34 29.98 -43.65 -16.34
C ASP A 34 28.84 -43.30 -15.36
N ARG A 35 28.02 -44.31 -15.12
CA ARG A 35 26.83 -44.42 -14.27
C ARG A 35 27.16 -44.30 -12.77
N GLY A 36 26.17 -43.95 -11.95
CA GLY A 36 26.33 -44.10 -10.50
C GLY A 36 25.17 -43.62 -9.63
N ASP A 37 24.08 -44.38 -9.64
CA ASP A 37 23.01 -44.37 -8.64
C ASP A 37 23.55 -44.72 -7.22
N ARG A 38 22.75 -44.40 -6.18
CA ARG A 38 22.86 -44.73 -4.73
C ARG A 38 23.47 -43.66 -3.81
N SER A 39 22.67 -43.05 -2.95
CA SER A 39 22.13 -43.61 -1.69
C SER A 39 23.21 -43.81 -0.62
N GLY A 40 23.20 -42.87 0.33
CA GLY A 40 23.06 -43.22 1.74
C GLY A 40 24.31 -43.65 2.50
N ARG A 41 24.40 -43.06 3.69
CA ARG A 41 24.92 -43.66 4.93
C ARG A 41 26.34 -43.21 5.33
N CYS A 42 26.36 -42.36 6.35
CA CYS A 42 27.46 -42.19 7.27
C CYS A 42 27.87 -43.52 7.92
N PRO A 43 29.17 -43.73 8.13
CA PRO A 43 29.70 -44.29 9.37
C PRO A 43 30.51 -43.18 10.08
N GLY A 44 30.46 -43.04 11.39
CA GLY A 44 30.70 -44.11 12.34
C GLY A 44 32.07 -43.88 12.96
N ILE A 45 32.02 -43.15 14.08
CA ILE A 45 32.91 -43.12 15.24
C ILE A 45 34.08 -44.12 15.20
N GLY A 46 35.30 -43.60 15.30
CA GLY A 46 36.49 -44.30 15.75
C GLY A 46 37.22 -43.40 16.76
N LEU A 47 37.17 -43.77 18.02
CA LEU A 47 38.01 -43.30 19.11
C LEU A 47 39.34 -44.04 19.05
N ASP A 48 40.44 -43.36 19.38
CA ASP A 48 41.71 -43.79 20.00
C ASP A 48 42.48 -42.47 20.26
N GLY A 49 42.58 -41.91 21.48
CA GLY A 49 43.61 -42.19 22.50
C GLY A 49 44.99 -41.64 22.07
N GLU A 50 45.79 -40.84 22.78
CA GLU A 50 45.93 -40.36 24.16
C GLU A 50 47.00 -39.23 24.11
N ASP A 51 46.88 -38.15 24.90
CA ASP A 51 47.85 -37.75 25.96
C ASP A 51 47.90 -36.24 26.33
N SER A 52 47.72 -36.02 27.64
CA SER A 52 48.29 -34.99 28.55
C SER A 52 47.72 -33.55 28.56
N VAL A 53 46.96 -33.14 29.61
CA VAL A 53 47.37 -32.49 30.92
C VAL A 53 47.45 -30.95 30.74
N ASP A 54 46.83 -30.01 31.48
CA ASP A 54 46.06 -29.88 32.73
C ASP A 54 45.16 -28.62 32.60
N ASP A 55 43.97 -28.61 33.21
CA ASP A 55 43.55 -27.60 34.21
C ASP A 55 42.04 -27.68 34.52
N ALA A 56 41.75 -27.80 35.81
CA ALA A 56 40.45 -28.07 36.38
C ALA A 56 39.72 -26.79 36.77
N HIS A 57 38.50 -26.58 36.24
CA HIS A 57 37.43 -25.92 36.97
C HIS A 57 36.11 -26.67 36.76
N GLN A 58 35.68 -27.30 37.86
CA GLN A 58 34.44 -28.02 38.06
C GLN A 58 33.29 -27.00 38.24
N ALA A 59 32.28 -27.08 37.37
CA ALA A 59 30.92 -26.65 37.68
C ALA A 59 29.95 -27.61 36.97
N ASP A 60 29.04 -28.18 37.75
CA ASP A 60 28.20 -29.32 37.41
C ASP A 60 27.23 -29.06 36.23
N PRO A 61 26.88 -30.11 35.45
CA PRO A 61 25.98 -30.01 34.32
C PRO A 61 24.52 -29.96 34.79
N VAL A 62 23.77 -28.97 34.30
CA VAL A 62 22.33 -28.88 34.45
C VAL A 62 21.66 -29.93 33.56
N ASP A 63 20.86 -30.80 34.18
CA ASP A 63 20.02 -31.80 33.52
C ASP A 63 19.13 -31.15 32.45
N PHE A 64 19.28 -31.61 31.21
CA PHE A 64 18.33 -31.34 30.13
C PHE A 64 17.15 -32.30 30.26
N GLU A 65 16.08 -31.81 30.87
CA GLU A 65 14.77 -32.47 30.87
C GLU A 65 14.11 -32.32 29.47
N PRO A 66 13.60 -33.40 28.84
CA PRO A 66 13.00 -33.31 27.51
C PRO A 66 11.59 -32.69 27.59
N CYS A 67 11.37 -31.54 26.94
CA CYS A 67 10.02 -31.03 26.74
C CYS A 67 9.27 -31.90 25.71
N HIS A 68 8.40 -32.78 26.23
CA HIS A 68 7.30 -33.37 25.46
C HIS A 68 6.32 -32.25 25.02
N PRO A 69 5.70 -32.36 23.83
CA PRO A 69 4.75 -31.37 23.36
C PRO A 69 3.42 -31.59 24.08
N ASP A 70 3.04 -30.66 24.96
CA ASP A 70 1.71 -30.65 25.56
C ASP A 70 0.77 -29.76 24.77
N GLU A 71 -0.36 -30.34 24.39
CA GLU A 71 -1.44 -29.74 23.61
C GLU A 71 -2.01 -28.49 24.30
N THR A 72 -1.63 -27.30 23.85
CA THR A 72 -2.36 -26.08 24.23
C THR A 72 -3.46 -25.79 23.24
N LYS A 73 -4.66 -26.18 23.66
CA LYS A 73 -5.94 -25.93 23.00
C LYS A 73 -6.16 -24.43 22.79
N SER A 74 -6.39 -24.11 21.52
CA SER A 74 -7.07 -22.90 21.00
C SER A 74 -8.15 -22.38 21.96
N LEU A 75 -7.89 -21.23 22.58
CA LEU A 75 -8.87 -20.48 23.38
C LEU A 75 -9.41 -19.30 22.54
N TYR A 76 -10.29 -19.60 21.60
CA TYR A 76 -11.21 -18.62 21.01
C TYR A 76 -12.63 -19.19 21.05
N PRO A 77 -13.57 -18.61 21.82
CA PRO A 77 -14.97 -19.02 21.72
C PRO A 77 -15.60 -18.41 20.45
N VAL A 78 -15.64 -19.19 19.38
CA VAL A 78 -16.57 -19.00 18.26
C VAL A 78 -17.92 -19.59 18.69
N ARG A 79 -18.75 -18.77 19.34
CA ARG A 79 -20.22 -18.91 19.39
C ARG A 79 -20.80 -17.71 20.12
N GLU A 80 -21.92 -17.22 19.60
CA GLU A 80 -22.71 -16.06 20.05
C GLU A 80 -22.37 -14.70 19.43
N LEU A 81 -22.56 -14.59 18.11
CA LEU A 81 -22.86 -13.32 17.45
C LEU A 81 -23.90 -13.53 16.33
N ARG A 82 -25.02 -14.15 16.69
CA ARG A 82 -26.17 -14.33 15.80
C ARG A 82 -27.51 -14.13 16.51
N GLU A 83 -27.61 -13.16 17.43
CA GLU A 83 -28.90 -12.78 18.03
C GLU A 83 -29.10 -11.25 18.19
N LEU A 84 -28.44 -10.44 17.35
CA LEU A 84 -28.70 -8.99 17.29
C LEU A 84 -28.73 -8.43 15.86
N LYS A 85 -29.34 -9.17 14.92
CA LYS A 85 -29.64 -8.64 13.59
C LYS A 85 -30.81 -9.38 12.94
N LYS A 86 -32.03 -9.04 13.35
CA LYS A 86 -33.27 -9.13 12.53
C LYS A 86 -34.48 -8.60 13.32
N ARG A 87 -34.49 -7.30 13.58
CA ARG A 87 -35.74 -6.53 13.64
C ARG A 87 -35.71 -5.58 12.46
N SER A 88 -36.42 -5.93 11.39
CA SER A 88 -37.29 -5.04 10.64
C SER A 88 -37.72 -5.74 9.36
N LEU A 89 -39.03 -5.70 9.11
CA LEU A 89 -39.70 -5.88 7.82
C LEU A 89 -39.77 -7.30 7.23
N GLU A 90 -40.94 -7.93 7.39
CA GLU A 90 -41.58 -8.59 6.24
C GLU A 90 -43.10 -8.36 6.23
N PRO A 91 -43.71 -8.22 5.03
CA PRO A 91 -45.14 -8.03 4.81
C PRO A 91 -45.89 -9.30 4.34
N SER A 92 -47.19 -9.35 4.68
CA SER A 92 -48.33 -9.74 3.82
C SER A 92 -48.38 -11.11 3.12
N ARG A 93 -49.25 -12.03 3.60
CA ARG A 93 -50.48 -12.56 2.92
C ARG A 93 -50.86 -13.99 3.36
N ARG A 94 -52.18 -14.17 3.61
CA ARG A 94 -53.11 -15.30 3.30
C ARG A 94 -52.56 -16.74 3.40
N ASP A 95 -53.16 -17.69 4.12
CA ASP A 95 -54.50 -18.23 3.82
C ASP A 95 -55.05 -19.12 4.95
N SER A 96 -56.39 -19.15 5.01
CA SER A 96 -57.34 -20.22 5.37
C SER A 96 -56.93 -21.37 6.32
N ARG A 97 -57.66 -21.50 7.45
CA ARG A 97 -58.53 -22.66 7.79
C ARG A 97 -59.18 -22.52 9.19
N SER A 98 -60.49 -22.70 9.21
CA SER A 98 -61.35 -23.00 10.38
C SER A 98 -61.36 -24.53 10.62
N PRO A 99 -62.10 -25.12 11.60
CA PRO A 99 -62.86 -24.57 12.74
C PRO A 99 -62.64 -25.33 14.07
N SER A 100 -63.33 -24.86 15.13
CA SER A 100 -64.00 -25.65 16.18
C SER A 100 -63.58 -25.31 17.61
N GLY A 101 -64.54 -24.86 18.42
CA GLY A 101 -64.36 -24.66 19.85
C GLY A 101 -65.45 -23.79 20.48
N ARG A 102 -66.64 -24.36 20.67
CA ARG A 102 -67.72 -23.79 21.50
C ARG A 102 -67.20 -23.43 22.91
N LYS A 103 -67.55 -22.23 23.41
CA LYS A 103 -68.45 -22.10 24.59
C LYS A 103 -68.91 -20.65 24.81
N LYS A 104 -70.19 -20.61 25.15
CA LYS A 104 -71.10 -19.52 25.51
C LYS A 104 -70.64 -18.83 26.81
N ILE A 105 -70.93 -17.54 26.99
CA ILE A 105 -71.62 -16.94 28.16
C ILE A 105 -71.99 -15.48 27.83
N GLU A 106 -73.08 -15.05 28.43
CA GLU A 106 -74.02 -14.02 28.04
C GLU A 106 -73.75 -12.65 28.70
N ALA A 107 -74.33 -11.62 28.06
CA ALA A 107 -74.97 -10.44 28.65
C ALA A 107 -74.15 -9.38 29.42
N ALA A 108 -74.13 -8.15 28.90
CA ALA A 108 -74.84 -7.03 29.52
C ALA A 108 -74.91 -5.80 28.61
N LYS A 109 -76.11 -5.20 28.60
CA LYS A 109 -76.58 -3.97 27.95
C LYS A 109 -75.81 -2.72 28.42
N GLN A 110 -75.60 -1.74 27.53
CA GLN A 110 -76.18 -0.38 27.61
C GLN A 110 -75.58 0.56 26.55
N GLN A 111 -76.46 1.26 25.84
CA GLN A 111 -76.19 2.38 24.95
C GLN A 111 -76.81 3.63 25.60
N PRO A 112 -76.25 4.83 25.42
CA PRO A 112 -77.12 5.89 24.90
C PRO A 112 -76.46 6.91 23.95
N SER A 113 -77.29 7.26 22.96
CA SER A 113 -77.61 8.58 22.42
C SER A 113 -76.55 9.47 21.74
N ALA A 114 -76.91 9.83 20.51
CA ALA A 114 -76.25 10.75 19.59
C ALA A 114 -76.36 12.23 20.00
N ALA A 115 -75.32 13.00 19.66
CA ALA A 115 -75.34 14.46 19.54
C ALA A 115 -74.91 14.87 18.12
N ARG A 116 -75.64 15.82 17.52
CA ARG A 116 -75.47 16.38 16.15
C ARG A 116 -74.07 17.00 15.94
N PRO A 117 -73.44 16.88 14.76
CA PRO A 117 -72.30 17.71 14.40
C PRO A 117 -72.73 19.12 13.93
N PRO A 118 -71.96 20.18 14.26
CA PRO A 118 -72.18 21.54 13.74
C PRO A 118 -71.71 21.68 12.28
N ASN A 119 -72.38 22.56 11.52
CA ASN A 119 -72.19 22.74 10.08
C ASN A 119 -70.83 23.40 9.75
N PRO A 120 -70.07 22.92 8.74
CA PRO A 120 -68.67 23.32 8.50
C PRO A 120 -68.46 24.60 7.67
N LEU A 121 -69.48 25.46 7.50
CA LEU A 121 -69.42 26.58 6.55
C LEU A 121 -69.22 27.97 7.16
N GLU A 122 -69.13 28.10 8.49
CA GLU A 122 -69.10 29.40 9.17
C GLU A 122 -67.68 29.95 9.43
N ASN A 123 -66.63 29.13 9.29
CA ASN A 123 -65.25 29.49 9.64
C ASN A 123 -64.30 29.66 8.44
N TRP A 124 -64.82 29.65 7.20
CA TRP A 124 -64.00 29.77 5.99
C TRP A 124 -63.08 31.02 5.94
N PRO A 125 -63.45 32.23 6.44
CA PRO A 125 -62.52 33.37 6.41
C PRO A 125 -61.33 33.17 7.34
N LEU A 126 -61.48 32.38 8.41
CA LEU A 126 -60.42 32.08 9.35
C LEU A 126 -59.37 31.14 8.75
N TYR A 127 -59.81 30.17 7.93
CA TYR A 127 -58.91 29.31 7.16
C TYR A 127 -58.13 30.09 6.10
N VAL A 128 -58.77 31.04 5.41
CA VAL A 128 -58.08 31.91 4.44
C VAL A 128 -57.03 32.78 5.12
N LEU A 129 -57.34 33.33 6.30
CA LEU A 129 -56.37 34.10 7.09
C LEU A 129 -55.17 33.26 7.51
N ILE A 130 -55.40 32.03 7.99
CA ILE A 130 -54.33 31.09 8.37
C ILE A 130 -53.42 30.78 7.17
N ILE A 131 -54.01 30.51 6.00
CA ILE A 131 -53.24 30.22 4.78
C ILE A 131 -52.37 31.43 4.38
N LEU A 132 -52.92 32.65 4.43
CA LEU A 132 -52.16 33.87 4.11
C LEU A 132 -51.00 34.10 5.09
N VAL A 133 -51.21 33.86 6.39
CA VAL A 133 -50.15 33.95 7.41
C VAL A 133 -49.08 32.90 7.17
N CYS A 134 -49.45 31.67 6.83
CA CYS A 134 -48.50 30.62 6.48
C CYS A 134 -47.68 30.97 5.23
N LEU A 135 -48.31 31.53 4.19
CA LEU A 135 -47.61 31.95 2.97
C LEU A 135 -46.67 33.12 3.23
N ALA A 136 -47.09 34.10 4.05
CA ALA A 136 -46.23 35.21 4.46
C ALA A 136 -45.04 34.74 5.31
N ALA A 137 -45.26 33.79 6.22
CA ALA A 137 -44.20 33.19 7.02
C ALA A 137 -43.20 32.40 6.14
N LEU A 138 -43.68 31.63 5.17
CA LEU A 138 -42.81 30.93 4.21
C LEU A 138 -42.03 31.90 3.32
N TYR A 139 -42.69 32.98 2.86
CA TYR A 139 -42.03 34.03 2.09
C TYR A 139 -40.96 34.73 2.90
N LEU A 140 -41.25 35.10 4.15
CA LEU A 140 -40.29 35.71 5.07
C LEU A 140 -39.15 34.75 5.40
N GLN A 141 -39.43 33.46 5.56
CA GLN A 141 -38.41 32.44 5.79
C GLN A 141 -37.49 32.28 4.58
N ASN A 142 -38.03 32.32 3.35
CA ASN A 142 -37.22 32.33 2.13
C ASN A 142 -36.46 33.64 1.93
N PHE A 143 -37.05 34.78 2.30
CA PHE A 143 -36.42 36.09 2.19
C PHE A 143 -35.26 36.24 3.19
N LEU A 144 -35.44 35.77 4.44
CA LEU A 144 -34.38 35.70 5.44
C LEU A 144 -33.31 34.66 5.08
N ARG A 145 -33.67 33.56 4.41
CA ARG A 145 -32.70 32.59 3.86
C ARG A 145 -31.98 33.10 2.60
N GLY A 146 -32.59 33.99 1.84
CA GLY A 146 -32.04 34.56 0.61
C GLY A 146 -30.98 35.65 0.81
N GLY A 147 -30.79 36.13 2.05
CA GLY A 147 -29.78 37.15 2.39
C GLY A 147 -28.51 36.61 3.09
N GLY A 148 -28.44 35.30 3.38
CA GLY A 148 -27.25 34.68 3.96
C GLY A 148 -26.36 34.13 2.86
N GLY A 149 -25.19 34.74 2.66
CA GLY A 149 -24.14 34.19 1.79
C GLY A 149 -23.97 32.70 2.06
N THR A 150 -24.00 31.91 1.00
CA THR A 150 -23.82 30.46 1.04
C THR A 150 -22.54 30.14 1.78
N SER A 151 -22.64 29.77 3.04
CA SER A 151 -21.59 29.05 3.75
C SER A 151 -21.48 27.69 3.06
N SER A 152 -20.57 27.62 2.08
CA SER A 152 -20.12 26.35 1.55
C SER A 152 -19.67 25.49 2.72
N PRO A 153 -20.07 24.20 2.79
CA PRO A 153 -19.59 23.33 3.85
C PRO A 153 -18.05 23.29 3.78
N THR A 154 -17.38 23.88 4.77
CA THR A 154 -15.93 23.80 4.90
C THR A 154 -15.59 22.36 5.25
N LEU A 155 -15.15 21.59 4.24
CA LEU A 155 -14.61 20.24 4.42
C LEU A 155 -13.51 20.25 5.48
N SER A 156 -13.45 19.21 6.32
CA SER A 156 -12.32 19.07 7.25
C SER A 156 -11.01 18.90 6.45
N PRO A 157 -9.84 19.23 7.03
CA PRO A 157 -8.57 19.01 6.36
C PRO A 157 -8.40 17.56 5.88
N GLY A 158 -8.76 16.56 6.71
CA GLY A 158 -8.73 15.15 6.34
C GLY A 158 -9.63 14.83 5.14
N ASP A 159 -10.87 15.35 5.13
CA ASP A 159 -11.77 15.15 3.99
C ASP A 159 -11.24 15.77 2.69
N ARG A 160 -10.62 16.96 2.77
CA ARG A 160 -9.99 17.63 1.62
C ARG A 160 -8.85 16.80 1.07
N ARG A 161 -7.97 16.30 1.93
CA ARG A 161 -6.86 15.43 1.51
C ARG A 161 -7.38 14.13 0.91
N MET A 162 -8.43 13.55 1.47
CA MET A 162 -9.07 12.35 0.90
C MET A 162 -9.69 12.57 -0.48
N VAL A 163 -10.27 13.76 -0.75
CA VAL A 163 -10.74 14.13 -2.08
C VAL A 163 -9.56 14.27 -3.04
N THR A 164 -8.51 14.98 -2.63
CA THR A 164 -7.29 15.20 -3.41
C THR A 164 -6.61 13.88 -3.79
N LEU A 165 -6.49 12.95 -2.82
CA LEU A 165 -5.97 11.60 -3.08
C LEU A 165 -6.78 10.88 -4.15
N ARG A 166 -8.12 10.92 -4.04
CA ARG A 166 -9.01 10.25 -4.99
C ARG A 166 -8.84 10.82 -6.40
N GLU A 167 -8.68 12.13 -6.53
CA GLU A 167 -8.49 12.80 -7.82
C GLU A 167 -7.13 12.46 -8.45
N HIS A 168 -6.04 12.55 -7.68
CA HIS A 168 -4.72 12.19 -8.20
C HIS A 168 -4.61 10.70 -8.54
N LEU A 169 -5.11 9.79 -7.70
CA LEU A 169 -5.10 8.35 -8.02
C LEU A 169 -5.94 8.02 -9.25
N ARG A 170 -7.07 8.72 -9.45
CA ARG A 170 -7.85 8.60 -10.68
C ARG A 170 -7.04 9.04 -11.90
N SER A 171 -6.38 10.19 -11.81
CA SER A 171 -5.52 10.71 -12.88
C SER A 171 -4.37 9.75 -13.22
N LEU A 172 -3.71 9.17 -12.20
CA LEU A 172 -2.67 8.16 -12.39
C LEU A 172 -3.22 6.92 -13.07
N ARG A 173 -4.35 6.38 -12.60
CA ARG A 173 -5.00 5.22 -13.23
C ARG A 173 -5.37 5.47 -14.68
N ASP A 174 -5.93 6.65 -14.98
CA ASP A 174 -6.33 7.01 -16.34
C ASP A 174 -5.11 7.21 -17.25
N THR A 175 -3.95 7.60 -16.69
CA THR A 175 -2.67 7.75 -17.41
C THR A 175 -1.97 6.40 -17.61
N PHE A 176 -2.01 5.52 -16.60
CA PHE A 176 -1.29 4.25 -16.55
C PHE A 176 -2.28 3.07 -16.62
N GLY A 177 -3.01 3.00 -17.73
CA GLY A 177 -4.17 2.10 -17.88
C GLY A 177 -3.84 0.60 -17.86
N ASP A 178 -2.59 0.23 -18.14
CA ASP A 178 -2.15 -1.16 -18.15
C ASP A 178 -1.77 -1.67 -16.74
N GLN A 179 -1.76 -0.78 -15.74
CA GLN A 179 -1.53 -1.18 -14.34
C GLN A 179 -2.79 -1.82 -13.74
N PRO A 180 -2.65 -2.94 -12.99
CA PRO A 180 -3.77 -3.57 -12.30
C PRO A 180 -4.50 -2.63 -11.32
N GLU A 181 -5.84 -2.66 -11.34
CA GLU A 181 -6.67 -1.77 -10.49
C GLU A 181 -6.35 -1.89 -8.98
N HIS A 182 -5.99 -3.09 -8.52
CA HIS A 182 -5.63 -3.28 -7.11
C HIS A 182 -4.34 -2.57 -6.71
N ASN A 183 -3.45 -2.20 -7.65
CA ASN A 183 -2.26 -1.39 -7.34
C ASN A 183 -2.69 -0.03 -6.76
N TRP A 184 -3.69 0.62 -7.36
CA TRP A 184 -4.23 1.89 -6.89
C TRP A 184 -4.95 1.76 -5.55
N GLN A 185 -5.60 0.62 -5.32
CA GLN A 185 -6.23 0.32 -4.03
C GLN A 185 -5.20 0.18 -2.91
N ILE A 186 -4.08 -0.51 -3.18
CA ILE A 186 -2.97 -0.67 -2.24
C ILE A 186 -2.41 0.71 -1.87
N ILE A 187 -2.02 1.52 -2.86
CA ILE A 187 -1.49 2.87 -2.64
C ILE A 187 -2.46 3.71 -1.80
N ARG A 188 -3.76 3.67 -2.14
CA ARG A 188 -4.80 4.37 -1.38
C ARG A 188 -4.85 3.89 0.07
N SER A 189 -4.99 2.59 0.30
CA SER A 189 -5.15 2.05 1.66
C SER A 189 -3.94 2.31 2.54
N SER A 190 -2.73 2.35 1.98
CA SER A 190 -1.50 2.59 2.75
C SER A 190 -1.44 3.97 3.40
N VAL A 191 -2.17 4.96 2.88
CA VAL A 191 -2.10 6.35 3.37
C VAL A 191 -3.38 6.84 4.04
N VAL A 192 -4.52 6.15 3.86
CA VAL A 192 -5.84 6.61 4.34
C VAL A 192 -5.86 6.83 5.84
N ASP A 193 -5.26 5.95 6.63
CA ASP A 193 -5.26 6.08 8.09
C ASP A 193 -4.46 7.30 8.54
N MET A 194 -3.32 7.56 7.88
CA MET A 194 -2.51 8.76 8.10
C MET A 194 -3.26 10.05 7.70
N LEU A 195 -4.11 9.99 6.67
CA LEU A 195 -4.91 11.13 6.21
C LEU A 195 -6.12 11.44 7.09
N ASN A 196 -6.73 10.41 7.68
CA ASN A 196 -7.87 10.58 8.56
C ASN A 196 -7.46 11.14 9.93
N GLY A 197 -6.17 11.11 10.28
CA GLY A 197 -5.66 11.65 11.54
C GLY A 197 -6.28 10.97 12.75
N THR A 198 -6.63 9.69 12.63
CA THR A 198 -7.15 8.94 13.77
C THR A 198 -5.99 8.67 14.74
N ASP A 199 -6.23 8.85 16.04
CA ASP A 199 -5.24 8.54 17.10
C ASP A 199 -4.85 7.05 17.15
N VAL A 200 -5.42 6.22 16.27
CA VAL A 200 -5.21 4.77 16.16
C VAL A 200 -3.99 4.45 15.29
N TYR A 201 -3.60 5.32 14.37
CA TYR A 201 -2.49 5.05 13.45
C TYR A 201 -1.15 5.51 14.05
N SER A 202 -0.24 4.56 14.28
CA SER A 202 0.99 4.79 15.05
C SER A 202 2.29 4.79 14.25
N GLY A 203 2.26 4.52 12.93
CA GLY A 203 3.45 4.25 12.11
C GLY A 203 3.45 5.01 10.78
N PRO A 204 4.48 4.85 9.94
CA PRO A 204 4.58 5.48 8.64
C PRO A 204 3.83 4.68 7.57
N ALA A 205 3.38 5.33 6.50
CA ALA A 205 2.90 4.64 5.32
C ALA A 205 4.10 4.09 4.53
N VAL A 206 4.11 2.80 4.20
CA VAL A 206 5.20 2.18 3.43
C VAL A 206 4.59 1.50 2.20
N ILE A 207 5.04 1.89 1.01
CA ILE A 207 4.55 1.39 -0.27
C ILE A 207 5.76 0.94 -1.09
N LEU A 208 5.79 -0.33 -1.52
CA LEU A 208 6.90 -0.89 -2.29
C LEU A 208 6.48 -1.19 -3.72
N LEU A 209 7.08 -0.51 -4.68
CA LEU A 209 6.91 -0.77 -6.11
C LEU A 209 7.95 -1.81 -6.55
N LEU A 210 7.46 -3.02 -6.82
CA LEU A 210 8.25 -4.10 -7.39
C LEU A 210 8.12 -4.07 -8.92
N ALA A 211 9.24 -4.11 -9.63
CA ALA A 211 9.25 -4.15 -11.10
C ALA A 211 10.29 -5.11 -11.65
N SER A 212 10.15 -5.43 -12.95
CA SER A 212 11.24 -6.05 -13.70
C SER A 212 12.35 -5.04 -13.93
N GLU A 213 13.61 -5.49 -13.85
CA GLU A 213 14.78 -4.70 -14.29
C GLU A 213 14.63 -4.18 -15.73
N LYS A 214 13.93 -4.92 -16.63
CA LYS A 214 13.66 -4.46 -18.00
C LYS A 214 12.70 -3.27 -18.06
N ASN A 215 11.90 -3.06 -17.02
CA ASN A 215 10.90 -2.01 -16.92
C ASN A 215 11.34 -0.89 -15.97
N GLU A 216 12.64 -0.83 -15.64
CA GLU A 216 13.16 0.09 -14.63
C GLU A 216 12.76 1.55 -14.88
N ARG A 217 12.95 2.02 -16.11
CA ARG A 217 12.62 3.40 -16.50
C ARG A 217 11.15 3.73 -16.26
N PHE A 218 10.26 2.83 -16.62
CA PHE A 218 8.83 3.04 -16.43
C PHE A 218 8.46 3.05 -14.94
N ALA A 219 8.96 2.07 -14.17
CA ALA A 219 8.68 1.99 -12.75
C ALA A 219 9.21 3.18 -11.95
N LYS A 220 10.37 3.72 -12.31
CA LYS A 220 10.89 4.98 -11.75
C LYS A 220 9.93 6.14 -11.98
N CYS A 221 9.51 6.34 -13.23
CA CYS A 221 8.55 7.37 -13.58
C CYS A 221 7.22 7.19 -12.82
N LEU A 222 6.70 5.96 -12.73
CA LEU A 222 5.49 5.70 -11.95
C LEU A 222 5.70 6.01 -10.45
N ALA A 223 6.84 5.64 -9.87
CA ALA A 223 7.18 5.94 -8.48
C ALA A 223 7.23 7.45 -8.22
N GLU A 224 7.84 8.21 -9.12
CA GLU A 224 7.87 9.68 -9.07
C GLU A 224 6.47 10.26 -9.16
N GLN A 225 5.63 9.81 -10.11
CA GLN A 225 4.26 10.29 -10.25
C GLN A 225 3.40 9.97 -9.01
N VAL A 226 3.59 8.79 -8.40
CA VAL A 226 2.96 8.42 -7.13
C VAL A 226 3.45 9.33 -6.00
N ALA A 227 4.76 9.54 -5.86
CA ALA A 227 5.33 10.41 -4.83
C ALA A 227 4.81 11.86 -4.98
N THR A 228 4.78 12.39 -6.20
CA THR A 228 4.20 13.70 -6.51
C THR A 228 2.72 13.77 -6.14
N ALA A 229 1.91 12.79 -6.55
CA ALA A 229 0.48 12.73 -6.20
C ALA A 229 0.24 12.71 -4.68
N LEU A 230 1.04 11.93 -3.94
CA LEU A 230 0.96 11.85 -2.49
C LEU A 230 1.41 13.17 -1.84
N SER A 231 2.48 13.80 -2.32
CA SER A 231 2.92 15.10 -1.79
C SER A 231 1.86 16.20 -1.96
N PHE A 232 1.13 16.23 -3.09
CA PHE A 232 -0.04 17.13 -3.23
C PHE A 232 -1.17 16.78 -2.27
N THR A 233 -1.39 15.48 -2.02
CA THR A 233 -2.37 15.01 -1.04
C THR A 233 -2.03 15.48 0.38
N PHE A 234 -0.75 15.56 0.73
CA PHE A 234 -0.29 16.08 2.02
C PHE A 234 -0.11 17.60 2.08
N GLU A 235 -0.38 18.31 0.98
CA GLU A 235 -0.22 19.76 0.84
C GLU A 235 1.25 20.21 0.87
N ASP A 236 2.16 19.36 0.37
CA ASP A 236 3.60 19.61 0.26
C ASP A 236 4.00 20.31 -1.06
N ASP A 237 3.02 20.74 -1.87
CA ASP A 237 3.19 21.40 -3.18
C ASP A 237 4.00 20.58 -4.21
N GLY A 238 3.81 19.26 -4.23
CA GLY A 238 4.51 18.40 -5.19
C GLY A 238 5.94 18.00 -4.76
N ARG A 239 6.38 18.42 -3.56
CA ARG A 239 7.75 18.24 -3.07
C ARG A 239 7.88 17.00 -2.19
N TYR A 240 8.99 16.29 -2.35
CA TYR A 240 9.30 15.07 -1.61
C TYR A 240 10.82 14.91 -1.47
N GLY A 241 11.26 14.14 -0.48
CA GLY A 241 12.66 13.76 -0.32
C GLY A 241 13.04 12.59 -1.22
N THR A 242 14.32 12.48 -1.59
CA THR A 242 14.82 11.37 -2.41
C THR A 242 16.02 10.70 -1.77
N ILE A 243 16.11 9.38 -1.91
CA ILE A 243 17.30 8.58 -1.58
C ILE A 243 17.60 7.69 -2.78
N ALA A 244 18.69 7.97 -3.48
CA ALA A 244 19.16 7.18 -4.62
C ALA A 244 20.26 6.20 -4.17
N PRO A 245 20.41 5.04 -4.84
CA PRO A 245 21.50 4.11 -4.52
C PRO A 245 22.88 4.77 -4.68
N ASP A 246 23.04 5.66 -5.66
CA ASP A 246 24.27 6.40 -5.93
C ASP A 246 24.69 7.29 -4.73
N ASP A 247 23.74 7.79 -3.94
CA ASP A 247 24.02 8.54 -2.70
C ASP A 247 24.62 7.64 -1.60
N LEU A 248 24.50 6.32 -1.74
CA LEU A 248 24.86 5.31 -0.74
C LEU A 248 26.09 4.49 -1.14
N GLU A 249 26.70 4.76 -2.31
CA GLU A 249 27.95 4.14 -2.79
C GLU A 249 29.19 4.69 -2.05
N ILE A 250 29.07 4.84 -0.73
CA ILE A 250 30.09 5.37 0.17
C ILE A 250 30.37 4.34 1.29
N SER A 251 31.19 4.70 2.26
CA SER A 251 31.43 3.86 3.45
C SER A 251 30.15 3.69 4.28
N GLU A 252 30.06 2.56 4.99
CA GLU A 252 28.85 2.11 5.71
C GLU A 252 28.30 3.16 6.68
N ASP A 253 29.14 3.67 7.59
CA ASP A 253 28.73 4.70 8.56
C ASP A 253 28.18 5.97 7.88
N VAL A 254 28.73 6.32 6.72
CA VAL A 254 28.34 7.53 6.00
C VAL A 254 27.01 7.31 5.27
N ALA A 255 26.77 6.13 4.71
CA ALA A 255 25.50 5.81 4.05
C ALA A 255 24.32 5.89 5.05
N THR A 256 24.50 5.37 6.26
CA THR A 256 23.52 5.48 7.35
C THR A 256 23.22 6.95 7.70
N HIS A 257 24.27 7.76 7.86
CA HIS A 257 24.09 9.20 8.13
C HIS A 257 23.46 9.95 6.95
N VAL A 258 23.74 9.58 5.71
CA VAL A 258 23.08 10.17 4.54
C VAL A 258 21.59 9.90 4.59
N ILE A 259 21.17 8.65 4.80
CA ILE A 259 19.74 8.28 4.91
C ILE A 259 19.07 9.07 6.03
N GLU A 260 19.66 9.05 7.23
CA GLU A 260 19.12 9.77 8.39
C GLU A 260 18.98 11.27 8.11
N ASN A 261 20.02 11.89 7.54
CA ASN A 261 20.01 13.31 7.20
C ASN A 261 18.94 13.65 6.16
N ARG A 262 18.80 12.85 5.10
CA ARG A 262 17.78 13.04 4.06
C ARG A 262 16.37 12.96 4.64
N CYS A 263 16.10 11.96 5.48
CA CYS A 263 14.81 11.81 6.15
C CYS A 263 14.54 12.99 7.11
N ARG A 264 15.52 13.37 7.93
CA ARG A 264 15.41 14.51 8.85
C ARG A 264 15.17 15.82 8.13
N GLU A 265 15.91 16.08 7.06
CA GLU A 265 15.71 17.28 6.24
C GLU A 265 14.31 17.30 5.62
N THR A 266 13.84 16.18 5.10
CA THR A 266 12.52 16.08 4.48
C THR A 266 11.41 16.29 5.50
N VAL A 267 11.41 15.51 6.59
CA VAL A 267 10.28 15.42 7.51
C VAL A 267 10.31 16.50 8.59
N GLU A 268 11.45 16.80 9.19
CA GLU A 268 11.51 17.76 10.30
C GLU A 268 11.74 19.19 9.82
N LYS A 269 12.72 19.37 8.93
CA LYS A 269 13.15 20.71 8.49
C LYS A 269 12.21 21.27 7.42
N HIS A 270 11.86 20.46 6.42
CA HIS A 270 10.96 20.88 5.34
C HIS A 270 9.49 20.61 5.62
N ARG A 271 9.18 19.73 6.59
CA ARG A 271 7.81 19.30 6.93
C ARG A 271 7.08 18.66 5.75
N TRP A 272 7.82 17.99 4.87
CA TRP A 272 7.26 17.17 3.81
C TRP A 272 7.00 15.76 4.33
N HIS A 273 5.99 15.11 3.76
CA HIS A 273 5.49 13.84 4.25
C HIS A 273 5.93 12.66 3.38
N VAL A 274 6.60 12.89 2.25
CA VAL A 274 6.92 11.84 1.29
C VAL A 274 8.43 11.72 1.08
N VAL A 275 8.94 10.49 1.14
CA VAL A 275 10.32 10.12 0.78
C VAL A 275 10.28 9.03 -0.29
N LEU A 276 10.93 9.27 -1.43
CA LEU A 276 11.12 8.30 -2.50
C LEU A 276 12.52 7.68 -2.36
N ALA A 277 12.57 6.42 -1.95
CA ALA A 277 13.82 5.65 -1.86
C ALA A 277 13.88 4.64 -3.01
N SER A 278 14.90 4.76 -3.86
CA SER A 278 14.99 3.98 -5.08
C SER A 278 15.99 2.83 -4.99
N HIS A 279 15.75 1.76 -5.76
CA HIS A 279 16.66 0.63 -5.92
C HIS A 279 17.09 -0.04 -4.62
N LEU A 280 16.14 -0.49 -3.79
CA LEU A 280 16.48 -1.16 -2.54
C LEU A 280 17.37 -2.40 -2.74
N GLU A 281 17.26 -3.08 -3.90
CA GLU A 281 18.13 -4.21 -4.23
C GLU A 281 19.61 -3.86 -4.40
N LYS A 282 19.93 -2.56 -4.58
CA LYS A 282 21.31 -2.06 -4.71
C LYS A 282 21.87 -1.54 -3.38
N TRP A 283 21.04 -1.42 -2.34
CA TRP A 283 21.49 -0.92 -1.05
C TRP A 283 22.38 -1.96 -0.37
N LYS A 284 23.54 -1.53 0.14
CA LYS A 284 24.37 -2.37 0.99
C LYS A 284 23.60 -2.74 2.27
N PRO A 285 23.87 -3.91 2.87
CA PRO A 285 23.19 -4.35 4.09
C PRO A 285 23.08 -3.28 5.18
N ASP A 286 24.17 -2.57 5.49
CA ASP A 286 24.16 -1.56 6.57
C ASP A 286 23.28 -0.36 6.26
N ALA A 287 23.24 0.09 5.01
CA ALA A 287 22.31 1.13 4.58
C ALA A 287 20.85 0.65 4.65
N ALA A 288 20.59 -0.59 4.25
CA ALA A 288 19.27 -1.21 4.36
C ALA A 288 18.80 -1.37 5.82
N MET A 289 19.72 -1.50 6.79
CA MET A 289 19.37 -1.53 8.22
C MET A 289 18.60 -0.30 8.68
N MET A 290 18.79 0.86 8.03
CA MET A 290 18.03 2.08 8.35
C MET A 290 16.54 1.97 8.04
N LEU A 291 16.12 1.05 7.17
CA LEU A 291 14.71 0.78 6.94
C LEU A 291 14.02 0.23 8.20
N HIS A 292 14.75 -0.41 9.12
CA HIS A 292 14.17 -0.90 10.37
C HIS A 292 13.58 0.24 11.21
N PRO A 293 14.35 1.25 11.68
CA PRO A 293 13.80 2.37 12.44
C PRO A 293 12.99 3.37 11.60
N LEU A 294 13.10 3.37 10.27
CA LEU A 294 12.29 4.26 9.43
C LEU A 294 10.90 3.71 9.12
N CYS A 295 10.78 2.40 8.89
CA CYS A 295 9.55 1.74 8.44
C CYS A 295 8.84 0.92 9.53
N ASP A 296 9.28 1.02 10.79
CA ASP A 296 8.64 0.34 11.91
C ASP A 296 7.22 0.87 12.18
N GLN A 297 6.26 -0.01 12.39
CA GLN A 297 4.86 0.42 12.57
C GLN A 297 4.58 1.05 13.94
N GLU A 298 5.39 0.75 14.96
CA GLU A 298 5.15 1.20 16.33
C GLU A 298 6.16 2.29 16.75
N ASN A 299 7.42 2.10 16.38
CA ASN A 299 8.58 2.83 16.86
C ASN A 299 9.34 3.55 15.73
N ALA A 300 8.68 3.82 14.59
CA ALA A 300 9.32 4.59 13.53
C ALA A 300 9.80 5.96 14.03
N LEU A 301 10.98 6.36 13.56
CA LEU A 301 11.53 7.70 13.78
C LEU A 301 10.58 8.79 13.28
N TYR A 302 9.92 8.55 12.14
CA TYR A 302 9.03 9.49 11.49
C TYR A 302 7.67 8.84 11.22
N LYS A 303 6.74 8.99 12.18
CA LYS A 303 5.39 8.41 12.07
C LYS A 303 4.52 9.09 11.00
N ASN A 304 4.74 10.38 10.75
CA ASN A 304 4.01 11.16 9.75
C ASN A 304 4.73 11.17 8.38
N ALA A 305 5.34 10.04 8.01
CA ALA A 305 6.05 9.89 6.75
C ALA A 305 5.42 8.80 5.88
N THR A 306 5.49 8.99 4.57
CA THR A 306 5.17 8.02 3.54
C THR A 306 6.44 7.69 2.77
N TYR A 307 6.86 6.43 2.85
CA TYR A 307 7.98 5.90 2.10
C TYR A 307 7.47 5.22 0.83
N VAL A 308 7.79 5.82 -0.32
CA VAL A 308 7.63 5.18 -1.63
C VAL A 308 8.96 4.51 -1.95
N LEU A 309 8.96 3.19 -1.99
CA LEU A 309 10.13 2.36 -2.17
C LEU A 309 10.09 1.73 -3.57
N THR A 310 11.24 1.51 -4.20
CA THR A 310 11.30 0.71 -5.44
C THR A 310 12.30 -0.44 -5.30
N VAL A 311 11.95 -1.58 -5.88
CA VAL A 311 12.82 -2.77 -5.95
C VAL A 311 12.71 -3.41 -7.33
N PHE A 312 13.84 -3.81 -7.88
CA PHE A 312 13.92 -4.43 -9.20
C PHE A 312 14.34 -5.90 -9.10
N ALA A 313 13.54 -6.76 -9.74
CA ALA A 313 13.81 -8.19 -9.83
C ALA A 313 14.13 -8.59 -11.27
N LYS A 314 14.82 -9.73 -11.40
CA LYS A 314 15.05 -10.37 -12.70
C LYS A 314 13.74 -10.57 -13.45
N HIS A 315 13.78 -10.34 -14.76
CA HIS A 315 12.57 -10.33 -15.57
C HIS A 315 11.71 -11.60 -15.43
N GLU A 316 12.33 -12.77 -15.47
CA GLU A 316 11.66 -14.07 -15.34
C GLU A 316 10.91 -14.25 -14.02
N ALA A 317 11.34 -13.59 -12.94
CA ALA A 317 10.71 -13.71 -11.63
C ALA A 317 9.36 -12.98 -11.57
N VAL A 318 9.22 -11.86 -12.29
CA VAL A 318 8.06 -10.94 -12.17
C VAL A 318 7.26 -10.78 -13.46
N ALA A 319 7.76 -11.32 -14.59
CA ALA A 319 7.07 -11.32 -15.86
C ALA A 319 5.78 -12.17 -15.84
N GLY A 320 4.94 -11.94 -16.85
CA GLY A 320 3.69 -12.66 -17.06
C GLY A 320 2.56 -12.24 -16.11
N LYS A 321 1.40 -12.89 -16.25
CA LYS A 321 0.27 -12.64 -15.35
C LYS A 321 0.62 -13.21 -13.97
N ARG A 322 0.66 -12.33 -12.97
CA ARG A 322 0.86 -12.65 -11.54
C ARG A 322 -0.37 -12.23 -10.77
N GLU A 323 -0.80 -13.07 -9.84
CA GLU A 323 -1.90 -12.77 -8.94
C GLU A 323 -1.42 -11.87 -7.80
N ARG A 324 -2.31 -11.01 -7.28
CA ARG A 324 -2.01 -10.09 -6.18
C ARG A 324 -1.38 -10.80 -4.97
N LYS A 325 -1.84 -12.01 -4.65
CA LYS A 325 -1.36 -12.80 -3.50
C LYS A 325 0.12 -13.19 -3.61
N GLU A 326 0.72 -13.08 -4.80
CA GLU A 326 2.13 -13.39 -5.03
C GLU A 326 3.05 -12.17 -4.81
N TYR A 327 2.51 -10.95 -4.75
CA TYR A 327 3.31 -9.73 -4.84
C TYR A 327 4.30 -9.60 -3.69
N ASP A 328 3.81 -9.81 -2.46
CA ASP A 328 4.62 -9.72 -1.24
C ASP A 328 5.77 -10.73 -1.33
N LYS A 329 5.47 -12.00 -1.63
CA LYS A 329 6.48 -13.04 -1.79
C LYS A 329 7.51 -12.72 -2.87
N LEU A 330 7.09 -12.18 -4.02
CA LEU A 330 8.02 -11.80 -5.08
C LEU A 330 8.98 -10.68 -4.65
N ALA A 331 8.49 -9.72 -3.85
CA ALA A 331 9.31 -8.65 -3.29
C ALA A 331 10.25 -9.18 -2.21
N GLU A 332 9.75 -10.03 -1.31
CA GLU A 332 10.56 -10.73 -0.31
C GLU A 332 11.68 -11.54 -0.96
N ASP A 333 11.37 -12.30 -2.01
CA ASP A 333 12.37 -13.07 -2.76
C ASP A 333 13.42 -12.17 -3.42
N ALA A 334 13.04 -10.99 -3.92
CA ALA A 334 13.97 -10.04 -4.50
C ALA A 334 14.93 -9.46 -3.44
N LEU A 335 14.39 -9.02 -2.31
CA LEU A 335 15.17 -8.43 -1.22
C LEU A 335 16.02 -9.48 -0.47
N ASN A 336 15.52 -10.71 -0.31
CA ASN A 336 16.29 -11.80 0.28
C ASN A 336 17.53 -12.13 -0.54
N ARG A 337 17.43 -12.09 -1.88
CA ARG A 337 18.59 -12.25 -2.75
C ARG A 337 19.55 -11.07 -2.67
N ALA A 338 19.03 -9.84 -2.70
CA ALA A 338 19.84 -8.63 -2.66
C ALA A 338 20.65 -8.51 -1.36
N TRP A 339 20.02 -8.83 -0.22
CA TRP A 339 20.63 -8.70 1.11
C TRP A 339 21.11 -10.03 1.67
N GLY A 340 21.50 -10.98 0.81
CA GLY A 340 21.94 -12.31 1.23
C GLY A 340 23.15 -12.31 2.19
N ALA A 341 23.96 -11.25 2.17
CA ALA A 341 25.09 -11.07 3.08
C ALA A 341 24.69 -10.59 4.50
N MET A 342 23.45 -10.12 4.68
CA MET A 342 22.94 -9.68 5.98
C MET A 342 22.62 -10.88 6.89
N ASP A 343 22.67 -10.68 8.21
CA ASP A 343 22.11 -11.66 9.16
C ASP A 343 20.64 -11.98 8.82
N THR A 344 20.27 -13.25 9.00
CA THR A 344 18.94 -13.73 8.58
C THR A 344 17.81 -13.10 9.40
N ASN A 345 18.01 -12.90 10.70
CA ASN A 345 16.98 -12.30 11.55
C ASN A 345 16.83 -10.82 11.25
N GLN A 346 17.94 -10.09 11.10
CA GLN A 346 17.94 -8.68 10.69
C GLN A 346 17.24 -8.49 9.33
N ARG A 347 17.59 -9.34 8.36
CA ARG A 347 16.99 -9.30 7.03
C ARG A 347 15.49 -9.53 7.06
N HIS A 348 15.02 -10.56 7.75
CA HIS A 348 13.58 -10.84 7.90
C HIS A 348 12.85 -9.69 8.63
N ALA A 349 13.48 -9.09 9.63
CA ALA A 349 12.90 -7.97 10.35
C ALA A 349 12.68 -6.74 9.44
N ILE A 350 13.62 -6.44 8.54
CA ILE A 350 13.46 -5.31 7.61
C ILE A 350 12.48 -5.63 6.50
N ILE A 351 12.62 -6.81 5.88
CA ILE A 351 11.76 -7.23 4.76
C ILE A 351 10.28 -7.15 5.16
N SER A 352 9.92 -7.71 6.33
CA SER A 352 8.52 -7.69 6.80
C SER A 352 7.94 -6.29 7.01
N ARG A 353 8.77 -5.27 7.23
CA ARG A 353 8.35 -3.87 7.38
C ARG A 353 8.13 -3.16 6.03
N VAL A 354 8.83 -3.59 4.98
CA VAL A 354 8.78 -2.95 3.66
C VAL A 354 7.90 -3.67 2.65
N THR A 355 7.56 -4.94 2.86
CA THR A 355 6.73 -5.75 1.94
C THR A 355 5.26 -5.82 2.32
N GLY A 356 4.79 -5.02 3.28
CA GLY A 356 3.37 -5.03 3.70
C GLY A 356 2.38 -4.46 2.66
N ASN A 357 2.85 -3.59 1.75
CA ASN A 357 2.04 -2.99 0.70
C ASN A 357 2.78 -2.99 -0.64
N VAL A 358 2.84 -4.16 -1.30
CA VAL A 358 3.55 -4.29 -2.57
C VAL A 358 2.67 -3.98 -3.77
N VAL A 359 3.18 -3.15 -4.67
CA VAL A 359 2.63 -2.84 -5.98
C VAL A 359 3.52 -3.48 -7.04
N LEU A 360 3.00 -4.43 -7.80
CA LEU A 360 3.73 -4.98 -8.95
C LEU A 360 3.48 -4.12 -10.19
N VAL A 361 4.54 -3.50 -10.68
CA VAL A 361 4.53 -2.62 -11.84
C VAL A 361 4.56 -3.44 -13.12
N ARG A 362 3.57 -3.23 -14.00
CA ARG A 362 3.52 -3.81 -15.34
C ARG A 362 4.20 -2.91 -16.36
N ASP A 363 4.63 -3.47 -17.48
CA ASP A 363 5.12 -2.67 -18.59
C ASP A 363 3.96 -1.83 -19.15
N ASP A 364 4.18 -0.53 -19.23
CA ASP A 364 3.30 0.47 -19.85
C ASP A 364 4.20 1.59 -20.41
N SER A 365 5.20 1.17 -21.19
CA SER A 365 6.30 2.02 -21.67
C SER A 365 5.87 3.24 -22.49
N ALA A 366 4.64 3.27 -23.01
CA ALA A 366 4.10 4.42 -23.74
C ALA A 366 3.79 5.63 -22.83
N SER A 367 3.36 5.38 -21.59
CA SER A 367 2.75 6.40 -20.74
C SER A 367 3.75 7.35 -20.06
N CYS A 368 5.01 6.92 -19.92
CA CYS A 368 6.08 7.73 -19.33
C CYS A 368 6.94 8.51 -20.33
N ILE A 369 6.79 8.28 -21.64
CA ILE A 369 7.56 8.99 -22.69
C ILE A 369 6.97 10.38 -22.96
N ALA A 370 5.70 10.62 -22.64
CA ALA A 370 4.99 11.85 -22.97
C ALA A 370 5.37 13.10 -22.14
N ARG A 371 6.37 13.04 -21.25
CA ARG A 371 6.69 14.13 -20.30
C ARG A 371 8.18 14.41 -20.04
N SER A 372 9.11 13.84 -20.81
CA SER A 372 10.54 14.20 -20.71
C SER A 372 10.90 15.42 -21.56
#